data_AF-A0A382XQG3-F1
#
_entry.id   AF-A0A382XQG3-F1
#
_cell.length_a   1.000
_cell.length_b   1.000
_cell.length_c   1.000
_cell.angle_alpha   90.00
_cell.angle_beta   90.00
_cell.angle_gamma   90.00
#
_symmetry.space_group_name_H-M   'P 1'
#
loop_
_entity.id
_entity.type
_entity.pdbx_description
1 polymer ?
#
loop_
_entity_poly.entity_id
_entity_poly.type
_entity_poly.pdbx_seq_one_letter_code
_entity_poly.pdbx_strand_id
1 'polypeptide(L)'
;MFGPIGGIMGYALGSMSENTQGFHSSYRGYSGGAPTQAGDFGAAMLILFAAVMKADHELKKTELEFVKEFFVQQFNIQYAKDRMRLFREILKQDVPLKDVCLQIKTNMDHPSRLQMIHILFGLSQADGHVHP
;
A
#
# COMPACT_ATOMS: atom_id res chain seq x y z
N MET A 1 -17.32 -9.21 -1.61
CA MET A 1 -17.49 -7.85 -2.14
C MET A 1 -16.89 -6.75 -1.27
N PHE A 2 -16.20 -7.05 -0.16
CA PHE A 2 -15.10 -6.23 0.36
C PHE A 2 -14.11 -7.22 0.97
N GLY A 3 -13.01 -7.49 0.27
CA GLY A 3 -11.93 -8.32 0.81
C GLY A 3 -11.15 -7.57 1.89
N PRO A 4 -10.24 -8.24 2.61
CA PRO A 4 -9.39 -7.60 3.63
C PRO A 4 -8.69 -6.33 3.12
N ILE A 5 -8.24 -6.29 1.85
CA ILE A 5 -7.66 -5.09 1.23
C ILE A 5 -8.64 -3.91 1.26
N GLY A 6 -9.90 -4.14 0.92
CA GLY A 6 -10.93 -3.10 0.91
C GLY A 6 -11.32 -2.61 2.31
N GLY A 7 -11.28 -3.50 3.31
CA GLY A 7 -11.51 -3.13 4.72
C GLY A 7 -10.42 -2.20 5.26
N ILE A 8 -9.15 -2.58 5.07
CA ILE A 8 -7.99 -1.77 5.50
C ILE A 8 -7.99 -0.41 4.80
N MET A 9 -8.24 -0.42 3.49
CA MET A 9 -8.29 0.79 2.68
C MET A 9 -9.46 1.70 3.07
N GLY A 10 -10.63 1.13 3.32
CA GLY A 10 -11.83 1.84 3.75
C GLY A 10 -11.67 2.48 5.13
N TYR A 11 -11.07 1.78 6.09
CA TYR A 11 -10.75 2.33 7.40
C TYR A 11 -9.74 3.49 7.27
N ALA A 12 -8.65 3.31 6.52
CA ALA A 12 -7.62 4.32 6.36
C ALA A 12 -8.16 5.60 5.69
N LEU A 13 -9.06 5.47 4.71
CA LEU A 13 -9.73 6.62 4.09
C LEU A 13 -10.78 7.25 5.02
N GLY A 14 -11.50 6.44 5.80
CA GLY A 14 -12.44 6.90 6.80
C GLY A 14 -11.77 7.74 7.89
N SER A 15 -10.63 7.28 8.43
CA SER A 15 -9.86 8.02 9.45
C SER A 15 -9.27 9.34 8.94
N MET A 16 -9.04 9.46 7.63
CA MET A 16 -8.60 10.71 7.00
C MET A 16 -9.77 11.69 6.74
N SER A 17 -10.98 11.17 6.50
CA SER A 17 -12.16 11.96 6.16
C SER A 17 -12.65 12.84 7.31
N GLU A 18 -12.46 12.41 8.57
CA GLU A 18 -12.75 13.24 9.77
C GLU A 18 -11.99 14.58 9.76
N ASN A 19 -10.95 14.75 8.93
CA ASN A 19 -10.12 15.95 8.91
C ASN A 19 -9.94 16.63 7.53
N THR A 20 -10.50 16.12 6.42
CA THR A 20 -10.26 16.74 5.09
C THR A 20 -11.37 16.45 4.07
N GLN A 21 -12.27 17.42 3.85
CA GLN A 21 -13.35 17.41 2.84
C GLN A 21 -12.89 17.26 1.37
N GLY A 22 -11.57 17.33 1.08
CA GLY A 22 -11.01 17.32 -0.28
C GLY A 22 -10.55 15.96 -0.84
N PHE A 23 -10.52 14.89 -0.04
CA PHE A 23 -9.90 13.61 -0.44
C PHE A 23 -10.81 12.73 -1.32
N HIS A 24 -12.11 13.01 -1.37
CA HIS A 24 -13.09 12.19 -2.08
C HIS A 24 -13.01 12.29 -3.62
N SER A 25 -12.36 13.33 -4.16
CA SER A 25 -12.33 13.57 -5.62
C SER A 25 -11.26 12.75 -6.35
N SER A 26 -10.05 12.61 -5.77
CA SER A 26 -8.92 11.91 -6.39
C SER A 26 -8.98 10.37 -6.24
N TYR A 27 -9.79 9.87 -5.31
CA TYR A 27 -9.93 8.43 -5.02
C TYR A 27 -11.26 7.82 -5.50
N ARG A 28 -12.04 8.57 -6.30
CA ARG A 28 -13.35 8.13 -6.80
C ARG A 28 -13.31 6.89 -7.70
N GLY A 29 -12.11 6.48 -8.15
CA GLY A 29 -11.89 5.23 -8.89
C GLY A 29 -12.01 3.94 -8.06
N TYR A 30 -12.08 4.00 -6.72
CA TYR A 30 -12.25 2.83 -5.86
C TYR A 30 -13.68 2.66 -5.31
N SER A 31 -14.53 3.68 -5.48
CA SER A 31 -15.91 3.67 -5.00
C SER A 31 -16.86 3.14 -6.08
N GLY A 32 -17.04 1.81 -6.13
CA GLY A 32 -18.27 1.21 -6.67
C GLY A 32 -18.27 0.68 -8.10
N GLY A 33 -17.13 0.64 -8.80
CA GLY A 33 -17.01 -0.01 -10.12
C GLY A 33 -15.98 -1.15 -10.08
N ALA A 34 -16.23 -2.20 -10.86
CA ALA A 34 -15.44 -3.43 -10.97
C ALA A 34 -13.95 -3.32 -10.57
N PRO A 35 -13.40 -4.26 -9.77
CA PRO A 35 -12.01 -4.23 -9.33
C PRO A 35 -11.11 -4.26 -10.56
N THR A 36 -10.54 -3.12 -10.93
CA THR A 36 -9.53 -3.08 -11.98
C THR A 36 -8.23 -3.58 -11.36
N GLN A 37 -7.57 -4.51 -12.05
CA GLN A 37 -6.31 -5.15 -11.65
C GLN A 37 -5.25 -4.13 -11.22
N ALA A 38 -5.21 -2.96 -11.88
CA ALA A 38 -4.31 -1.86 -11.56
C ALA A 38 -4.67 -1.09 -10.28
N GLY A 39 -5.96 -0.94 -9.97
CA GLY A 39 -6.42 -0.29 -8.73
C GLY A 39 -6.20 -1.16 -7.47
N ASP A 40 -6.27 -2.49 -7.63
CA ASP A 40 -6.00 -3.46 -6.57
C ASP A 40 -4.49 -3.57 -6.26
N PHE A 41 -3.63 -3.48 -7.29
CA PHE A 41 -2.17 -3.54 -7.13
C PHE A 41 -1.63 -2.46 -6.20
N GLY A 42 -1.98 -1.18 -6.42
CA GLY A 42 -1.44 -0.08 -5.62
C GLY A 42 -1.87 -0.13 -4.14
N ALA A 43 -3.12 -0.54 -3.89
CA ALA A 43 -3.63 -0.71 -2.54
C ALA A 43 -2.97 -1.91 -1.83
N ALA A 44 -2.84 -3.04 -2.52
CA ALA A 44 -2.15 -4.20 -1.99
C ALA A 44 -0.66 -3.90 -1.71
N MET A 45 0.02 -3.16 -2.60
CA MET A 45 1.42 -2.76 -2.39
C MET A 45 1.60 -1.88 -1.15
N LEU A 46 0.71 -0.90 -0.93
CA LEU A 46 0.70 -0.09 0.29
C LEU A 46 0.57 -0.96 1.55
N ILE A 47 -0.33 -1.93 1.52
CA ILE A 47 -0.57 -2.84 2.64
C ILE A 47 0.64 -3.74 2.88
N LEU A 48 1.25 -4.29 1.82
CA LEU A 48 2.44 -5.14 1.96
C LEU A 48 3.66 -4.35 2.45
N PHE A 49 3.87 -3.12 1.98
CA PHE A 49 4.91 -2.25 2.52
C PHE A 49 4.71 -2.01 4.02
N ALA A 50 3.48 -1.72 4.45
CA ALA A 50 3.20 -1.53 5.86
C ALA A 50 3.44 -2.80 6.67
N ALA A 51 3.08 -3.97 6.13
CA ALA A 51 3.31 -5.25 6.79
C ALA A 51 4.81 -5.57 6.95
N VAL A 52 5.63 -5.35 5.90
CA VAL A 52 7.08 -5.58 5.95
C VAL A 52 7.74 -4.62 6.94
N MET A 53 7.47 -3.32 6.84
CA MET A 53 8.06 -2.33 7.76
C MET A 53 7.64 -2.53 9.23
N LYS A 54 6.43 -3.07 9.48
CA LYS A 54 6.00 -3.42 10.84
C LYS A 54 6.68 -4.69 11.36
N ALA A 55 7.09 -5.61 10.48
CA ALA A 55 7.80 -6.83 10.87
C ALA A 55 9.22 -6.54 11.37
N ASP A 56 9.85 -5.48 10.87
CA ASP A 56 11.22 -5.08 11.23
C ASP A 56 11.35 -4.42 12.61
N HIS A 57 10.26 -4.32 13.38
CA HIS A 57 10.13 -3.76 14.74
C HIS A 57 10.52 -2.27 14.90
N GLU A 58 11.36 -1.71 14.02
CA GLU A 58 11.74 -0.30 13.96
C GLU A 58 11.42 0.29 12.58
N LEU A 59 10.62 1.36 12.54
CA LEU A 59 10.35 2.08 11.29
C LEU A 59 11.59 2.87 10.87
N LYS A 60 12.28 2.40 9.83
CA LYS A 60 13.50 3.05 9.34
C LYS A 60 13.18 4.20 8.40
N LYS A 61 13.90 5.30 8.55
CA LYS A 61 13.74 6.49 7.67
C LYS A 61 14.08 6.18 6.22
N THR A 62 15.04 5.29 5.99
CA THR A 62 15.47 4.86 4.66
C THR A 62 14.34 4.12 3.91
N GLU A 63 13.62 3.23 4.59
CA GLU A 63 12.45 2.55 4.03
C GLU A 63 11.31 3.54 3.73
N LEU A 64 11.03 4.48 4.64
CA LEU A 64 10.02 5.50 4.41
C LEU A 64 10.34 6.38 3.19
N GLU A 65 11.61 6.73 3.00
CA GLU A 65 12.05 7.48 1.82
C GLU A 65 11.97 6.62 0.56
N PHE A 66 12.33 5.32 0.60
CA PHE A 66 12.14 4.41 -0.53
C PHE A 66 10.66 4.32 -0.95
N VAL A 67 9.75 4.13 0.01
CA VAL A 67 8.31 4.06 -0.24
C VAL A 67 7.80 5.37 -0.87
N LYS A 68 8.27 6.51 -0.37
CA LYS A 68 7.93 7.84 -0.90
C LYS A 68 8.45 8.02 -2.33
N GLU A 69 9.72 7.70 -2.58
CA GLU A 69 10.31 7.77 -3.93
C GLU A 69 9.58 6.88 -4.91
N PHE A 70 9.25 5.65 -4.50
CA PHE A 70 8.44 4.73 -5.28
C PHE A 70 7.10 5.35 -5.68
N PHE A 71 6.35 5.94 -4.74
CA PHE A 71 5.07 6.57 -5.08
C PHE A 71 5.23 7.80 -5.97
N VAL A 72 6.28 8.59 -5.79
CA VAL A 72 6.57 9.76 -6.66
C VAL A 72 6.86 9.30 -8.09
N GLN A 73 7.67 8.24 -8.25
CA GLN A 73 8.01 7.68 -9.56
C GLN A 73 6.79 7.10 -10.28
N GLN A 74 5.89 6.43 -9.54
CA GLN A 74 4.73 5.76 -10.14
C GLN A 74 3.55 6.70 -10.42
N PHE A 75 3.27 7.67 -9.53
CA PHE A 75 2.01 8.41 -9.54
C PHE A 75 2.15 9.93 -9.60
N ASN A 76 3.38 10.47 -9.71
CA ASN A 76 3.72 11.90 -9.59
C ASN A 76 3.67 12.45 -8.14
N ILE A 77 4.31 13.62 -7.92
CA ILE A 77 4.54 14.20 -6.60
C ILE A 77 3.24 14.51 -5.84
N GLN A 78 2.21 15.01 -6.54
CA GLN A 78 0.96 15.44 -5.90
C GLN A 78 0.17 14.24 -5.37
N TYR A 79 0.05 13.18 -6.17
CA TYR A 79 -0.62 11.94 -5.75
C TYR A 79 0.21 11.18 -4.71
N ALA A 80 1.55 11.22 -4.79
CA ALA A 80 2.41 10.59 -3.80
C ALA A 80 2.18 11.13 -2.39
N LYS A 81 1.95 12.44 -2.24
CA LYS A 81 1.66 13.06 -0.93
C LYS A 81 0.39 12.48 -0.29
N ASP A 82 -0.66 12.31 -1.08
CA ASP A 82 -1.92 11.73 -0.65
C ASP A 82 -1.76 10.24 -0.29
N ARG A 83 -1.01 9.49 -1.10
CA ARG A 83 -0.66 8.09 -0.82
C ARG A 83 0.19 7.92 0.44
N MET A 84 1.12 8.83 0.70
CA MET A 84 1.92 8.79 1.92
C MET A 84 1.09 9.10 3.18
N ARG A 85 0.06 9.93 3.08
CA ARG A 85 -0.87 10.16 4.21
C ARG A 85 -1.67 8.91 4.51
N LEU A 86 -2.25 8.31 3.48
CA LEU A 86 -2.95 7.04 3.59
C LEU A 86 -2.05 5.92 4.14
N PHE A 87 -0.81 5.84 3.64
CA PHE A 87 0.16 4.84 4.10
C PHE A 87 0.42 4.93 5.61
N ARG A 88 0.51 6.15 6.16
CA ARG A 88 0.64 6.35 7.62
C ARG A 88 -0.57 5.84 8.39
N GLU A 89 -1.77 5.96 7.84
CA GLU A 89 -2.98 5.41 8.48
C GLU A 89 -3.02 3.88 8.40
N ILE A 90 -2.49 3.28 7.33
CA ILE A 90 -2.34 1.83 7.19
C ILE A 90 -1.28 1.30 8.18
N LEU A 91 -0.15 1.98 8.36
CA LEU A 91 0.91 1.60 9.30
C LEU A 91 0.42 1.50 10.75
N LYS A 92 -0.59 2.29 11.14
CA LYS A 92 -1.17 2.27 12.49
C LYS A 92 -2.11 1.08 12.72
N GLN A 93 -2.60 0.45 11.64
CA GLN A 93 -3.55 -0.65 11.72
C GLN A 93 -2.84 -1.98 11.85
N ASP A 94 -3.52 -2.96 12.46
CA ASP A 94 -3.07 -4.34 12.36
C ASP A 94 -3.53 -4.95 11.02
N VAL A 95 -2.60 -5.59 10.32
CA VAL A 95 -2.82 -6.06 8.96
C VAL A 95 -2.98 -7.58 9.00
N PRO A 96 -4.17 -8.14 8.66
CA PRO A 96 -4.35 -9.59 8.55
C PRO A 96 -3.62 -10.13 7.31
N LEU A 97 -2.31 -10.28 7.41
CA LEU A 97 -1.41 -10.58 6.29
C LEU A 97 -1.80 -11.85 5.53
N LYS A 98 -2.23 -12.89 6.24
CA LYS A 98 -2.68 -14.16 5.64
C LYS A 98 -3.84 -13.95 4.66
N ASP A 99 -4.83 -13.16 5.05
CA ASP A 99 -6.03 -12.94 4.25
C ASP A 99 -5.72 -12.00 3.07
N VAL A 100 -4.87 -11.00 3.29
CA VAL A 100 -4.37 -10.11 2.23
C VAL A 100 -3.59 -10.91 1.18
N CYS A 101 -2.66 -11.76 1.60
CA CYS A 101 -1.87 -12.60 0.69
C CYS A 101 -2.74 -13.59 -0.10
N LEU A 102 -3.75 -14.18 0.54
CA LEU A 102 -4.70 -15.06 -0.14
C LEU A 102 -5.53 -14.29 -1.19
N GLN A 103 -5.95 -13.07 -0.86
CA GLN A 103 -6.65 -12.18 -1.78
C GLN A 103 -5.78 -11.82 -2.99
N ILE A 104 -4.50 -11.46 -2.79
CA ILE A 104 -3.53 -11.16 -3.86
C ILE A 104 -3.33 -12.38 -4.76
N LYS A 105 -3.10 -13.56 -4.17
CA LYS A 105 -2.90 -14.81 -4.91
C LYS A 105 -4.08 -15.13 -5.83
N THR A 106 -5.30 -14.86 -5.37
CA THR A 106 -6.53 -15.23 -6.07
C THR A 106 -6.94 -14.22 -7.13
N ASN A 107 -6.68 -12.93 -6.89
CA ASN A 107 -7.24 -11.84 -7.73
C ASN A 107 -6.21 -11.15 -8.64
N MET A 108 -4.91 -11.34 -8.42
CA MET A 108 -3.86 -10.78 -9.30
C MET A 108 -3.26 -11.83 -10.22
N ASP A 109 -2.88 -11.40 -11.41
CA ASP A 109 -2.15 -12.18 -12.40
C ASP A 109 -0.70 -12.46 -11.95
N HIS A 110 -0.08 -13.46 -12.57
CA HIS A 110 1.27 -13.87 -12.22
C HIS A 110 2.34 -12.77 -12.41
N PRO A 111 2.37 -12.04 -13.54
CA PRO A 111 3.29 -10.91 -13.71
C PRO A 111 3.19 -9.86 -12.60
N SER A 112 1.97 -9.44 -12.24
CA SER A 112 1.76 -8.48 -11.15
C SER A 112 2.35 -8.98 -9.84
N ARG A 113 2.14 -10.25 -9.47
CA ARG A 113 2.70 -10.83 -8.24
C ARG A 113 4.24 -10.86 -8.25
N LEU A 114 4.85 -11.17 -9.39
CA LEU A 114 6.32 -11.09 -9.53
C LEU A 114 6.81 -9.66 -9.32
N GLN A 115 6.12 -8.67 -9.89
CA GLN A 115 6.45 -7.27 -9.71
C GLN A 115 6.33 -6.85 -8.23
N MET A 116 5.31 -7.31 -7.51
CA MET A 116 5.18 -7.05 -6.06
C MET A 116 6.40 -7.58 -5.29
N ILE A 117 6.79 -8.83 -5.55
CA ILE A 117 7.97 -9.44 -4.90
C ILE A 117 9.24 -8.65 -5.22
N HIS A 118 9.43 -8.28 -6.50
CA HIS A 118 10.58 -7.49 -6.91
C HIS A 118 10.66 -6.14 -6.18
N ILE A 119 9.52 -5.45 -6.04
CA ILE A 119 9.45 -4.16 -5.33
C ILE A 119 9.70 -4.34 -3.82
N LEU A 120 9.15 -5.40 -3.20
CA LEU A 120 9.39 -5.70 -1.78
C LEU A 120 10.87 -6.02 -1.51
N PHE A 121 11.54 -6.68 -2.46
CA PHE A 121 12.99 -6.89 -2.38
C PHE A 121 13.78 -5.57 -2.54
N GLY A 122 13.28 -4.63 -3.35
CA GLY A 122 13.81 -3.27 -3.39
C GLY A 122 13.68 -2.55 -2.05
N LEU A 123 12.53 -2.69 -1.38
CA LEU A 123 12.28 -2.14 -0.04
C LEU A 123 13.27 -2.71 0.99
N SER A 124 13.44 -4.04 1.05
CA SER A 124 14.37 -4.65 2.00
C SER A 124 15.83 -4.24 1.75
N GLN A 125 16.21 -3.95 0.50
CA GLN A 125 17.54 -3.43 0.18
C GLN A 125 17.77 -1.98 0.62
N ALA A 126 16.71 -1.18 0.79
CA ALA A 126 16.82 0.20 1.28
C ALA A 126 17.35 0.27 2.72
N ASP A 127 17.33 -0.85 3.45
CA ASP A 127 17.92 -0.99 4.79
C ASP A 127 19.47 -1.07 4.80
N GLY A 128 20.10 -1.29 3.64
CA GLY A 128 21.57 -1.39 3.54
C GLY A 128 22.18 -2.62 4.22
N HIS A 129 21.38 -3.47 4.88
CA HIS A 129 21.78 -4.77 5.44
C HIS A 129 21.03 -5.89 4.71
N VAL A 130 21.42 -6.15 3.47
CA VAL A 130 21.06 -7.43 2.83
C VAL A 130 21.87 -8.50 3.54
N HIS A 131 21.29 -9.16 4.53
CA HIS A 131 21.85 -10.41 5.04
C HIS A 131 21.54 -11.51 4.01
N PRO A 132 22.58 -12.14 3.41
CA PRO A 132 22.44 -13.19 2.41
C PRO A 132 21.87 -14.49 2.97
#